data_AF-A0A9D8ZFW9-F1
#
_entry.id   AF-A0A9D8ZFW9-F1
#
_cell.length_a   1.000
_cell.length_b   1.000
_cell.length_c   1.000
_cell.angle_alpha   90.00
_cell.angle_beta   90.00
_cell.angle_gamma   90.00
#
_symmetry.space_group_name_H-M   'P 1'
#
loop_
_entity.id
_entity.type
_entity.pdbx_description
1 polymer ?
#
loop_
_entity_poly.entity_id
_entity_poly.type
_entity_poly.pdbx_seq_one_letter_code
_entity_poly.pdbx_strand_id
1 'polypeptide(L)'
;MKKHNIYSTVLTLMSIVLLASCETDFDNPNAATVDETLSSREGILAASVGLQQLYSTTGVRWAVETPAITTREGGITTTFQNMIELEDGGTSLPNFNSNVQGLWSSMLRIIKIAEDIEANAGTIELEAGTQSGLIAHAKLFKALAIGNLAQNFEQVIVVSNTDNQAEFVPRASGYETAITLLNEAKSAIDENPVSQEFINAVTLGNIDVRNAINALLARYNLFAGNYEAAITAANSVDLTSTSTFEYDAINLNPIWSRVFLNNAPNFKPRDNFGLPSEFVFDPADGRTAFYLVPLDETNQNGLPIEDLAGFFNVNTGSIPVYIPDEMNLIVAEANIRKSGPDLGAAVAALNEVLTDTDDPFGINANVGPYAGVSTSEAILMEVYKNRRAELFLTGMSLEDSRRFGRPEPSGTSMIYTEERNRNFYPYPDLERNSNPNTPDDPSI
;
A
#
# COMPACT_ATOMS: atom_id res chain seq x y z
N MET A 1 -25.54 48.62 53.60
CA MET A 1 -24.44 48.73 52.61
C MET A 1 -23.22 47.84 52.89
N LYS A 2 -22.81 47.54 54.14
CA LYS A 2 -21.64 46.67 54.40
C LYS A 2 -21.80 45.17 54.04
N LYS A 3 -23.01 44.59 54.13
CA LYS A 3 -23.24 43.15 53.83
C LYS A 3 -23.21 42.83 52.32
N HIS A 4 -23.65 43.74 51.46
CA HIS A 4 -23.73 43.49 50.00
C HIS A 4 -22.33 43.42 49.35
N ASN A 5 -21.38 44.21 49.85
CA ASN A 5 -19.99 44.17 49.38
C ASN A 5 -19.31 42.85 49.73
N ILE A 6 -19.58 42.26 50.90
CA ILE A 6 -18.99 40.98 51.31
C ILE A 6 -19.48 39.83 50.42
N TYR A 7 -20.79 39.78 50.10
CA TYR A 7 -21.32 38.76 49.20
C TYR A 7 -20.80 38.92 47.77
N SER A 8 -20.64 40.16 47.27
CA SER A 8 -20.05 40.39 45.95
C SER A 8 -18.57 40.01 45.91
N THR A 9 -17.78 40.28 46.96
CA THR A 9 -16.37 39.86 47.00
C THR A 9 -16.21 38.34 47.12
N VAL A 10 -17.07 37.67 47.90
CA VAL A 10 -17.05 36.20 48.02
C VAL A 10 -17.50 35.53 46.72
N LEU A 11 -18.52 36.06 46.03
CA LEU A 11 -18.96 35.51 44.75
C LEU A 11 -17.88 35.67 43.66
N THR A 12 -17.21 36.84 43.58
CA THR A 12 -16.11 37.06 42.63
C THR A 12 -14.89 36.18 42.94
N LEU A 13 -14.57 35.95 44.22
CA LEU A 13 -13.45 35.08 44.60
C LEU A 13 -13.74 33.59 44.33
N MET A 14 -15.01 33.17 44.43
CA MET A 14 -15.45 31.80 44.11
C MET A 14 -15.53 31.54 42.59
N SER A 15 -15.81 32.57 41.79
CA SER A 15 -15.76 32.50 40.32
C SER A 15 -14.34 32.36 39.77
N ILE A 16 -13.32 32.88 40.48
CA ILE A 16 -11.91 32.79 40.05
C ILE A 16 -11.34 31.38 40.30
N VAL A 17 -11.89 30.62 41.25
CA VAL A 17 -11.45 29.23 41.53
C VAL A 17 -12.06 28.21 40.54
N LEU A 18 -13.12 28.57 39.81
CA LEU A 18 -13.74 27.72 38.77
C LEU A 18 -13.06 27.80 37.40
N LEU A 19 -12.03 28.64 37.23
CA LEU A 19 -11.25 28.74 35.99
C LEU A 19 -9.91 28.00 36.04
N ALA A 20 -9.63 27.25 37.10
CA ALA A 20 -8.58 26.24 37.08
C ALA A 20 -9.10 25.01 36.29
N SER A 21 -9.12 25.10 34.96
CA SER A 21 -9.22 23.90 34.14
C SER A 21 -8.00 23.06 34.48
N CYS A 22 -8.22 21.81 34.92
CA CYS A 22 -7.15 20.85 34.98
C CYS A 22 -6.58 20.72 33.57
N GLU A 23 -5.31 21.05 33.40
CA GLU A 23 -4.57 20.64 32.21
C GLU A 23 -4.68 19.11 32.14
N THR A 24 -5.33 18.61 31.10
CA THR A 24 -5.45 17.16 30.86
C THR A 24 -4.35 16.66 29.93
N ASP A 25 -3.55 17.60 29.40
CA ASP A 25 -2.33 17.31 28.67
C ASP A 25 -1.22 17.11 29.69
N PHE A 26 -0.98 15.84 30.03
CA PHE A 26 0.16 15.48 30.84
C PHE A 26 1.29 15.11 29.88
N ASP A 27 2.34 15.94 29.84
CA ASP A 27 3.58 15.57 29.16
C ASP A 27 4.01 14.19 29.65
N ASN A 28 4.16 13.25 28.73
CA ASN A 28 4.80 11.98 29.06
C ASN A 28 6.31 12.27 29.11
N PRO A 29 6.94 12.32 30.30
CA PRO A 29 8.35 12.71 30.42
C PRO A 29 9.30 11.69 29.77
N ASN A 30 8.78 10.55 29.31
CA ASN A 30 9.54 9.51 28.63
C ASN A 30 9.28 9.46 27.11
N ALA A 31 8.46 10.35 26.55
CA ALA A 31 8.23 10.46 25.12
C ALA A 31 8.73 11.82 24.62
N ALA A 32 9.43 11.83 23.48
CA ALA A 32 9.79 13.08 22.82
C ALA A 32 8.52 13.80 22.35
N THR A 33 8.49 15.11 22.51
CA THR A 33 7.42 15.96 21.97
C THR A 33 7.50 16.03 20.44
N VAL A 34 6.42 16.46 19.78
CA VAL A 34 6.42 16.72 18.33
C VAL A 34 7.48 17.76 17.99
N ASP A 35 7.58 18.82 18.79
CA ASP A 35 8.57 19.88 18.62
C ASP A 35 10.00 19.33 18.74
N GLU A 36 10.32 18.52 19.75
CA GLU A 36 11.66 17.90 19.89
C GLU A 36 11.98 16.95 18.75
N THR A 37 10.97 16.21 18.27
CA THR A 37 11.12 15.25 17.16
C THR A 37 11.38 15.95 15.83
N LEU A 38 10.72 17.08 15.56
CA LEU A 38 10.78 17.73 14.25
C LEU A 38 11.74 18.93 14.20
N SER A 39 12.35 19.34 15.32
CA SER A 39 13.30 20.46 15.36
C SER A 39 14.77 20.05 15.56
N SER A 40 15.05 18.75 15.69
CA SER A 40 16.40 18.24 15.88
C SER A 40 16.81 17.26 14.78
N ARG A 41 18.12 17.19 14.51
CA ARG A 41 18.71 16.24 13.54
C ARG A 41 18.37 14.79 13.89
N GLU A 42 18.59 14.40 15.14
CA GLU A 42 18.33 13.03 15.59
C GLU A 42 16.83 12.72 15.57
N GLY A 43 15.99 13.69 15.95
CA GLY A 43 14.54 13.55 15.94
C GLY A 43 13.98 13.30 14.54
N ILE A 44 14.40 14.08 13.53
CA ILE A 44 13.84 13.95 12.19
C ILE A 44 14.31 12.68 11.48
N LEU A 45 15.56 12.25 11.73
CA LEU A 45 16.05 10.94 11.28
C LEU A 45 15.22 9.80 11.89
N ALA A 46 14.96 9.87 13.20
CA ALA A 46 14.13 8.88 13.89
C ALA A 46 12.67 8.89 13.39
N ALA A 47 12.11 10.06 13.07
CA ALA A 47 10.78 10.19 12.48
C ALA A 47 10.71 9.50 11.11
N SER A 48 11.73 9.63 10.27
CA SER A 48 11.82 8.97 8.97
C SER A 48 11.94 7.44 9.10
N VAL A 49 12.71 6.93 10.07
CA VAL A 49 12.72 5.50 10.42
C VAL A 49 11.34 5.03 10.87
N GLY A 50 10.68 5.80 11.75
CA GLY A 50 9.34 5.51 12.25
C GLY A 50 8.27 5.50 11.16
N LEU A 51 8.37 6.39 10.15
CA LEU A 51 7.51 6.41 8.97
C LEU A 51 7.61 5.11 8.18
N GLN A 52 8.85 4.69 7.86
CA GLN A 52 9.11 3.43 7.15
C GLN A 52 8.60 2.23 7.95
N GLN A 53 8.90 2.18 9.26
CA GLN A 53 8.48 1.08 10.12
C GLN A 53 6.96 1.01 10.23
N LEU A 54 6.26 2.14 10.42
CA LEU A 54 4.80 2.19 10.46
C LEU A 54 4.18 1.68 9.16
N TYR A 55 4.70 2.11 8.01
CA TYR A 55 4.23 1.60 6.72
C TYR A 55 4.50 0.10 6.62
N SER A 56 5.71 -0.36 6.91
CA SER A 56 6.11 -1.76 6.74
C SER A 56 5.34 -2.76 7.61
N THR A 57 4.97 -2.41 8.85
CA THR A 57 4.29 -3.32 9.77
C THR A 57 2.77 -3.14 9.79
N THR A 58 2.28 -1.91 9.62
CA THR A 58 0.85 -1.60 9.71
C THR A 58 0.26 -1.31 8.34
N GLY A 59 0.92 -0.49 7.52
CA GLY A 59 0.46 -0.17 6.17
C GLY A 59 0.39 -1.40 5.27
N VAL A 60 1.50 -2.12 5.11
CA VAL A 60 1.61 -3.34 4.28
C VAL A 60 0.57 -4.37 4.68
N ARG A 61 0.34 -4.59 5.98
CA ARG A 61 -0.70 -5.51 6.47
C ARG A 61 -2.04 -5.24 5.78
N TRP A 62 -2.54 -4.02 5.91
CA TRP A 62 -3.88 -3.68 5.44
C TRP A 62 -3.95 -3.53 3.93
N ALA A 63 -2.89 -2.98 3.32
CA ALA A 63 -2.76 -2.82 1.87
C ALA A 63 -2.71 -4.16 1.13
N VAL A 64 -2.24 -5.23 1.77
CA VAL A 64 -2.20 -6.58 1.19
C VAL A 64 -3.44 -7.39 1.58
N GLU A 65 -3.71 -7.58 2.88
CA GLU A 65 -4.77 -8.47 3.36
C GLU A 65 -6.15 -8.05 2.84
N THR A 66 -6.46 -6.75 2.88
CA THR A 66 -7.81 -6.26 2.58
C THR A 66 -8.21 -6.53 1.12
N PRO A 67 -7.46 -6.05 0.10
CA PRO A 67 -7.77 -6.36 -1.30
C PRO A 67 -7.60 -7.84 -1.64
N ALA A 68 -6.66 -8.57 -1.02
CA ALA A 68 -6.47 -9.99 -1.31
C ALA A 68 -7.73 -10.84 -1.02
N ILE A 69 -8.43 -10.56 0.08
CA ILE A 69 -9.71 -11.25 0.38
C ILE A 69 -10.81 -10.84 -0.59
N THR A 70 -10.89 -9.54 -0.91
CA THR A 70 -11.89 -8.99 -1.83
C THR A 70 -11.76 -9.55 -3.24
N THR A 71 -10.54 -9.83 -3.71
CA THR A 71 -10.23 -10.30 -5.08
C THR A 71 -9.91 -11.80 -5.16
N ARG A 72 -10.23 -12.52 -4.08
CA ARG A 72 -10.05 -13.96 -3.96
C ARG A 72 -8.61 -14.45 -4.07
N GLU A 73 -7.59 -13.59 -3.95
CA GLU A 73 -6.19 -14.02 -3.77
C GLU A 73 -6.01 -14.81 -2.46
N GLY A 74 -6.76 -14.42 -1.44
CA GLY A 74 -6.85 -15.12 -0.16
C GLY A 74 -8.29 -15.52 0.17
N GLY A 75 -8.43 -16.61 0.92
CA GLY A 75 -9.67 -17.05 1.54
C GLY A 75 -9.54 -17.02 3.06
N ILE A 76 -10.56 -16.55 3.78
CA ILE A 76 -10.50 -16.43 5.24
C ILE A 76 -10.56 -17.82 5.89
N THR A 77 -9.85 -18.00 7.00
CA THR A 77 -9.79 -19.25 7.76
C THR A 77 -10.13 -19.01 9.25
N THR A 78 -10.78 -17.89 9.52
CA THR A 78 -11.10 -17.39 10.86
C THR A 78 -12.57 -17.01 10.98
N THR A 79 -13.06 -16.94 12.21
CA THR A 79 -14.43 -16.53 12.53
C THR A 79 -14.52 -15.06 12.97
N PHE A 80 -13.49 -14.25 12.73
CA PHE A 80 -13.55 -12.82 13.05
C PHE A 80 -14.52 -12.10 12.11
N GLN A 81 -15.48 -11.40 12.71
CA GLN A 81 -16.61 -10.79 12.00
C GLN A 81 -16.17 -9.86 10.85
N ASN A 82 -15.16 -9.03 11.07
CA ASN A 82 -14.60 -8.15 10.05
C ASN A 82 -14.04 -8.89 8.83
N MET A 83 -13.48 -10.09 9.02
CA MET A 83 -12.97 -10.92 7.92
C MET A 83 -14.11 -11.61 7.18
N ILE A 84 -15.13 -12.07 7.90
CA ILE A 84 -16.35 -12.66 7.32
C ILE A 84 -17.04 -11.62 6.42
N GLU A 85 -17.29 -10.43 6.93
CA GLU A 85 -17.90 -9.32 6.16
C GLU A 85 -17.09 -8.97 4.92
N LEU A 86 -15.76 -9.03 5.02
CA LEU A 86 -14.86 -8.73 3.91
C LEU A 86 -14.89 -9.83 2.82
N GLU A 87 -15.00 -11.11 3.19
CA GLU A 87 -15.12 -12.22 2.22
C GLU A 87 -16.52 -12.32 1.61
N ASP A 88 -17.55 -12.08 2.42
CA ASP A 88 -18.94 -12.04 1.97
C ASP A 88 -19.18 -10.90 0.99
N GLY A 89 -18.51 -9.76 1.21
CA GLY A 89 -18.58 -8.59 0.34
C GLY A 89 -20.00 -8.09 0.13
N GLY A 90 -20.26 -7.48 -1.03
CA GLY A 90 -21.62 -7.01 -1.35
C GLY A 90 -22.18 -6.08 -0.27
N THR A 91 -23.49 -6.16 0.00
CA THR A 91 -24.16 -5.41 1.08
C THR A 91 -23.75 -5.83 2.49
N SER A 92 -23.00 -6.93 2.67
CA SER A 92 -22.52 -7.41 3.96
C SER A 92 -21.27 -6.72 4.47
N LEU A 93 -20.58 -5.90 3.65
CA LEU A 93 -19.42 -5.14 4.08
C LEU A 93 -19.84 -3.73 4.58
N PRO A 94 -19.85 -3.47 5.91
CA PRO A 94 -20.31 -2.21 6.47
C PRO A 94 -19.19 -1.16 6.57
N ASN A 95 -19.57 0.10 6.78
CA ASN A 95 -18.65 1.22 7.02
C ASN A 95 -17.81 1.08 8.30
N PHE A 96 -18.27 0.33 9.31
CA PHE A 96 -17.49 0.08 10.54
C PHE A 96 -16.52 -1.11 10.43
N ASN A 97 -16.37 -1.72 9.25
CA ASN A 97 -15.47 -2.85 9.09
C ASN A 97 -14.01 -2.46 9.41
N SER A 98 -13.38 -3.19 10.34
CA SER A 98 -12.07 -2.83 10.87
C SER A 98 -10.92 -3.00 9.87
N ASN A 99 -11.05 -3.85 8.84
CA ASN A 99 -10.02 -3.97 7.81
C ASN A 99 -10.00 -2.73 6.93
N VAL A 100 -11.18 -2.31 6.46
CA VAL A 100 -11.34 -1.10 5.64
C VAL A 100 -10.92 0.14 6.43
N GLN A 101 -11.34 0.24 7.70
CA GLN A 101 -10.90 1.32 8.59
C GLN A 101 -9.38 1.29 8.82
N GLY A 102 -8.80 0.10 9.03
CA GLY A 102 -7.36 -0.07 9.22
C GLY A 102 -6.55 0.39 8.01
N LEU A 103 -7.00 0.02 6.81
CA LEU A 103 -6.42 0.48 5.54
C LEU A 103 -6.47 2.01 5.45
N TRP A 104 -7.65 2.60 5.58
CA TRP A 104 -7.86 4.05 5.46
C TRP A 104 -7.01 4.83 6.47
N SER A 105 -7.19 4.56 7.76
CA SER A 105 -6.56 5.32 8.84
C SER A 105 -5.03 5.18 8.86
N SER A 106 -4.49 4.01 8.52
CA SER A 106 -3.04 3.82 8.45
C SER A 106 -2.43 4.67 7.35
N MET A 107 -3.04 4.70 6.15
CA MET A 107 -2.55 5.52 5.04
C MET A 107 -2.62 7.03 5.36
N LEU A 108 -3.69 7.51 5.99
CA LEU A 108 -3.77 8.91 6.43
C LEU A 108 -2.68 9.26 7.46
N ARG A 109 -2.37 8.34 8.37
CA ARG A 109 -1.29 8.54 9.35
C ARG A 109 0.09 8.61 8.67
N ILE A 110 0.33 7.77 7.66
CA ILE A 110 1.57 7.81 6.86
C ILE A 110 1.67 9.15 6.11
N ILE A 111 0.58 9.62 5.50
CA ILE A 111 0.51 10.93 4.84
C ILE A 111 0.89 12.05 5.81
N LYS A 112 0.29 12.07 7.00
CA LYS A 112 0.56 13.12 8.00
C LYS A 112 2.02 13.16 8.44
N ILE A 113 2.61 12.00 8.75
CA ILE A 113 4.00 11.92 9.22
C ILE A 113 4.96 12.34 8.10
N ALA A 114 4.69 11.95 6.85
CA ALA A 114 5.48 12.39 5.71
C ALA A 114 5.42 13.91 5.54
N GLU A 115 4.24 14.52 5.64
CA GLU A 115 4.06 15.98 5.57
C GLU A 115 4.83 16.71 6.67
N ASP A 116 4.87 16.16 7.88
CA ASP A 116 5.63 16.72 8.99
C ASP A 116 7.14 16.69 8.74
N ILE A 117 7.67 15.60 8.18
CA ILE A 117 9.09 15.51 7.79
C ILE A 117 9.38 16.51 6.66
N GLU A 118 8.53 16.56 5.63
CA GLU A 118 8.70 17.48 4.49
C GLU A 118 8.72 18.95 4.94
N ALA A 119 7.83 19.33 5.85
CA ALA A 119 7.71 20.69 6.34
C ALA A 119 8.90 21.14 7.21
N ASN A 120 9.56 20.21 7.90
CA ASN A 120 10.59 20.52 8.89
C ASN A 120 12.01 20.17 8.45
N ALA A 121 12.23 19.28 7.47
CA ALA A 121 13.58 18.89 7.05
C ALA A 121 14.43 20.08 6.57
N GLY A 122 13.81 21.10 5.95
CA GLY A 122 14.50 22.30 5.52
C GLY A 122 14.74 23.36 6.60
N THR A 123 14.22 23.17 7.81
CA THR A 123 14.40 24.11 8.94
C THR A 123 15.55 23.72 9.86
N ILE A 124 16.05 22.49 9.75
CA ILE A 124 17.16 21.93 10.51
C ILE A 124 18.44 22.04 9.69
N GLU A 125 19.56 22.42 10.32
CA GLU A 125 20.88 22.40 9.67
C GLU A 125 21.35 20.95 9.45
N LEU A 126 21.34 20.51 8.19
CA LEU A 126 21.71 19.16 7.76
C LEU A 126 22.66 19.24 6.56
N GLU A 127 23.41 18.15 6.30
CA GLU A 127 24.06 17.98 5.01
C GLU A 127 22.99 17.97 3.89
N ALA A 128 23.28 18.63 2.76
CA ALA A 128 22.33 18.75 1.65
C ALA A 128 21.80 17.38 1.16
N GLY A 129 22.67 16.37 1.08
CA GLY A 129 22.29 14.99 0.72
C GLY A 129 21.47 14.26 1.79
N THR A 130 21.60 14.63 3.07
CA THR A 130 20.79 14.10 4.17
C THR A 130 19.39 14.71 4.12
N GLN A 131 19.31 16.03 3.93
CA GLN A 131 18.04 16.74 3.79
C GLN A 131 17.25 16.27 2.56
N SER A 132 17.90 16.15 1.39
CA SER A 132 17.25 15.65 0.18
C SER A 132 16.78 14.21 0.33
N GLY A 133 17.57 13.35 0.99
CA GLY A 133 17.20 11.98 1.33
C GLY A 133 15.94 11.91 2.19
N LEU A 134 15.86 12.72 3.26
CA LEU A 134 14.68 12.81 4.13
C LEU A 134 13.43 13.24 3.36
N ILE A 135 13.54 14.30 2.54
CA ILE A 135 12.42 14.80 1.74
C ILE A 135 11.97 13.75 0.71
N ALA A 136 12.91 13.13 0.00
CA ALA A 136 12.60 12.13 -1.00
C ALA A 136 11.96 10.87 -0.39
N HIS A 137 12.44 10.44 0.77
CA HIS A 137 11.87 9.32 1.52
C HIS A 137 10.46 9.63 2.04
N ALA A 138 10.25 10.81 2.62
CA ALA A 138 8.91 11.24 3.03
C ALA A 138 7.92 11.23 1.86
N LYS A 139 8.31 11.82 0.72
CA LYS A 139 7.51 11.84 -0.51
C LYS A 139 7.25 10.45 -1.09
N LEU A 140 8.23 9.55 -1.04
CA LEU A 140 8.12 8.15 -1.44
C LEU A 140 7.00 7.43 -0.65
N PHE A 141 7.02 7.53 0.68
CA PHE A 141 6.01 6.90 1.54
C PHE A 141 4.65 7.59 1.47
N LYS A 142 4.61 8.92 1.29
CA LYS A 142 3.36 9.66 1.02
C LYS A 142 2.71 9.20 -0.29
N ALA A 143 3.51 9.06 -1.36
CA ALA A 143 3.04 8.55 -2.64
C ALA A 143 2.53 7.10 -2.54
N LEU A 144 3.23 6.24 -1.79
CA LEU A 144 2.76 4.88 -1.47
C LEU A 144 1.39 4.93 -0.77
N ALA A 145 1.22 5.76 0.25
CA ALA A 145 -0.03 5.85 0.99
C ALA A 145 -1.19 6.35 0.12
N ILE A 146 -0.97 7.43 -0.63
CA ILE A 146 -1.97 7.96 -1.58
C ILE A 146 -2.32 6.93 -2.65
N GLY A 147 -1.32 6.25 -3.21
CA GLY A 147 -1.52 5.21 -4.20
C GLY A 147 -2.33 4.03 -3.65
N ASN A 148 -2.10 3.61 -2.40
CA ASN A 148 -2.92 2.58 -1.75
C ASN A 148 -4.36 3.02 -1.54
N LEU A 149 -4.59 4.26 -1.10
CA LEU A 149 -5.96 4.80 -1.03
C LEU A 149 -6.62 4.82 -2.41
N ALA A 150 -5.92 5.31 -3.44
CA ALA A 150 -6.46 5.45 -4.80
C ALA A 150 -6.73 4.09 -5.47
N GLN A 151 -6.07 3.02 -5.05
CA GLN A 151 -6.38 1.65 -5.48
C GLN A 151 -7.63 1.08 -4.80
N ASN A 152 -8.14 1.67 -3.72
CA ASN A 152 -9.16 1.02 -2.88
C ASN A 152 -10.43 1.86 -2.71
N PHE A 153 -10.38 3.16 -2.98
CA PHE A 153 -11.50 4.11 -2.84
C PHE A 153 -11.66 4.96 -4.11
N GLU A 154 -12.89 5.43 -4.37
CA GLU A 154 -13.18 6.28 -5.55
C GLU A 154 -12.65 7.72 -5.39
N GLN A 155 -12.66 8.21 -4.16
CA GLN A 155 -12.10 9.49 -3.76
C GLN A 155 -11.19 9.32 -2.56
N VAL A 156 -10.16 10.14 -2.46
CA VAL A 156 -9.09 10.00 -1.49
C VAL A 156 -8.66 11.34 -0.93
N ILE A 157 -8.07 11.31 0.25
CA ILE A 157 -7.39 12.46 0.84
C ILE A 157 -5.91 12.38 0.44
N VAL A 158 -5.38 13.48 -0.11
CA VAL A 158 -3.97 13.59 -0.51
C VAL A 158 -3.17 14.54 0.38
N VAL A 159 -3.86 15.33 1.21
CA VAL A 159 -3.28 16.26 2.17
C VAL A 159 -4.03 16.11 3.50
N SER A 160 -3.31 15.91 4.60
CA SER A 160 -3.95 15.76 5.90
C SER A 160 -4.56 17.08 6.40
N ASN A 161 -5.57 16.99 7.26
CA ASN A 161 -6.19 18.15 7.89
C ASN A 161 -6.60 17.80 9.33
N THR A 162 -6.02 18.50 10.32
CA THR A 162 -6.25 18.27 11.75
C THR A 162 -7.55 18.85 12.28
N ASP A 163 -8.21 19.71 11.52
CA ASP A 163 -9.52 20.29 11.86
C ASP A 163 -10.69 19.41 11.41
N ASN A 164 -10.39 18.19 10.94
CA ASN A 164 -11.34 17.25 10.35
C ASN A 164 -12.10 17.83 9.14
N GLN A 165 -11.43 18.64 8.32
CA GLN A 165 -11.99 19.19 7.07
C GLN A 165 -11.11 18.82 5.87
N ALA A 166 -10.58 17.60 5.85
CA ALA A 166 -9.75 17.15 4.74
C ALA A 166 -10.60 17.09 3.47
N GLU A 167 -10.10 17.64 2.37
CA GLU A 167 -10.76 17.62 1.08
C GLU A 167 -10.51 16.28 0.37
N PHE A 168 -11.53 15.78 -0.32
CA PHE A 168 -11.45 14.57 -1.12
C PHE A 168 -11.22 14.92 -2.59
N VAL A 169 -10.34 14.15 -3.23
CA VAL A 169 -10.11 14.23 -4.67
C VAL A 169 -10.41 12.89 -5.33
N PRO A 170 -10.84 12.86 -6.60
CA PRO A 170 -10.99 11.61 -7.34
C PRO A 170 -9.69 10.80 -7.34
N ARG A 171 -9.79 9.48 -7.31
CA ARG A 171 -8.63 8.55 -7.31
C ARG A 171 -7.60 8.82 -8.41
N ALA A 172 -8.05 9.23 -9.60
CA ALA A 172 -7.18 9.60 -10.70
C ALA A 172 -6.28 10.80 -10.33
N SER A 173 -6.84 11.83 -9.69
CA SER A 173 -6.08 12.96 -9.15
C SER A 173 -5.15 12.52 -8.00
N GLY A 174 -5.52 11.49 -7.25
CA GLY A 174 -4.65 10.83 -6.27
C GLY A 174 -3.38 10.27 -6.91
N TYR A 175 -3.51 9.51 -8.00
CA TYR A 175 -2.36 9.01 -8.75
C TYR A 175 -1.49 10.13 -9.34
N GLU A 176 -2.09 11.17 -9.92
CA GLU A 176 -1.35 12.34 -10.42
C GLU A 176 -0.58 13.07 -9.31
N THR A 177 -1.17 13.14 -8.10
CA THR A 177 -0.47 13.69 -6.93
C THR A 177 0.71 12.81 -6.53
N ALA A 178 0.54 11.48 -6.48
CA ALA A 178 1.63 10.55 -6.21
C ALA A 178 2.78 10.67 -7.23
N ILE A 179 2.46 10.77 -8.53
CA ILE A 179 3.44 10.99 -9.60
C ILE A 179 4.18 12.31 -9.40
N THR A 180 3.47 13.39 -9.04
CA THR A 180 4.07 14.70 -8.77
C THR A 180 5.07 14.63 -7.62
N LEU A 181 4.67 14.04 -6.48
CA LEU A 181 5.55 13.86 -5.32
C LEU A 181 6.82 13.07 -5.67
N LEU A 182 6.68 12.00 -6.44
CA LEU A 182 7.81 11.17 -6.85
C LEU A 182 8.75 11.89 -7.82
N ASN A 183 8.24 12.70 -8.75
CA ASN A 183 9.07 13.52 -9.64
C ASN A 183 9.82 14.62 -8.88
N GLU A 184 9.17 15.25 -7.89
CA GLU A 184 9.83 16.23 -7.03
C GLU A 184 10.91 15.56 -6.16
N ALA A 185 10.63 14.38 -5.61
CA ALA A 185 11.60 13.58 -4.86
C ALA A 185 12.81 13.21 -5.73
N LYS A 186 12.55 12.70 -6.94
CA LYS A 186 13.59 12.37 -7.93
C LYS A 186 14.46 13.60 -8.24
N SER A 187 13.83 14.75 -8.48
CA SER A 187 14.54 16.00 -8.79
C SER A 187 15.41 16.46 -7.62
N ALA A 188 14.91 16.35 -6.38
CA ALA A 188 15.66 16.72 -5.19
C ALA A 188 16.95 15.88 -5.02
N ILE A 189 16.87 14.56 -5.28
CA ILE A 189 18.04 13.67 -5.19
C ILE A 189 18.92 13.66 -6.45
N ASP A 190 18.43 14.22 -7.56
CA ASP A 190 19.26 14.55 -8.74
C ASP A 190 20.14 15.77 -8.45
N GLU A 191 19.59 16.79 -7.79
CA GLU A 191 20.31 18.01 -7.42
C GLU A 191 21.28 17.77 -6.25
N ASN A 192 20.83 17.07 -5.21
CA ASN A 192 21.61 16.74 -4.02
C ASN A 192 21.53 15.24 -3.78
N PRO A 193 22.47 14.43 -4.28
CA PRO A 193 22.45 12.98 -4.08
C PRO A 193 22.36 12.58 -2.61
N VAL A 194 21.61 11.50 -2.35
CA VAL A 194 21.40 10.96 -1.00
C VAL A 194 22.75 10.67 -0.33
N SER A 195 22.93 11.20 0.88
CA SER A 195 24.19 11.05 1.63
C SER A 195 24.34 9.66 2.26
N GLN A 196 25.58 9.27 2.57
CA GLN A 196 25.85 8.04 3.33
C GLN A 196 25.28 8.10 4.75
N GLU A 197 25.21 9.29 5.34
CA GLU A 197 24.58 9.52 6.64
C GLU A 197 23.12 9.09 6.61
N PHE A 198 22.35 9.59 5.64
CA PHE A 198 20.94 9.22 5.49
C PHE A 198 20.80 7.71 5.28
N ILE A 199 21.61 7.11 4.39
CA ILE A 199 21.56 5.67 4.14
C ILE A 199 21.80 4.89 5.45
N ASN A 200 22.82 5.25 6.21
CA ASN A 200 23.18 4.54 7.45
C ASN A 200 22.20 4.79 8.60
N ALA A 201 21.49 5.92 8.61
CA ALA A 201 20.58 6.28 9.70
C ALA A 201 19.13 5.88 9.44
N VAL A 202 18.69 5.88 8.17
CA VAL A 202 17.28 5.74 7.79
C VAL A 202 17.01 4.43 7.07
N THR A 203 17.62 4.21 5.89
CA THR A 203 17.27 3.04 5.06
C THR A 203 18.08 1.79 5.42
N LEU A 204 19.21 1.97 6.10
CA LEU A 204 20.21 0.93 6.40
C LEU A 204 20.73 0.21 5.15
N GLY A 205 20.61 0.85 3.98
CA GLY A 205 20.92 0.24 2.69
C GLY A 205 19.83 -0.70 2.15
N ASN A 206 18.72 -0.92 2.88
CA ASN A 206 17.65 -1.83 2.48
C ASN A 206 16.70 -1.23 1.44
N ILE A 207 16.69 0.10 1.28
CA ILE A 207 15.91 0.79 0.27
C ILE A 207 16.83 1.67 -0.56
N ASP A 208 16.99 1.29 -1.83
CA ASP A 208 17.46 2.19 -2.87
C ASP A 208 16.33 3.18 -3.19
N VAL A 209 16.45 4.39 -2.65
CA VAL A 209 15.43 5.45 -2.76
C VAL A 209 15.20 5.82 -4.22
N ARG A 210 16.26 5.90 -5.03
CA ARG A 210 16.14 6.29 -6.45
C ARG A 210 15.42 5.20 -7.24
N ASN A 211 15.83 3.95 -7.05
CA ASN A 211 15.22 2.84 -7.78
C ASN A 211 13.75 2.64 -7.38
N ALA A 212 13.44 2.75 -6.09
CA ALA A 212 12.06 2.70 -5.59
C ALA A 212 11.18 3.84 -6.15
N ILE A 213 11.72 5.07 -6.28
CA ILE A 213 11.01 6.18 -6.91
C ILE A 213 10.70 5.88 -8.38
N ASN A 214 11.69 5.38 -9.14
CA ASN A 214 11.47 5.03 -10.55
C ASN A 214 10.43 3.91 -10.72
N ALA A 215 10.48 2.87 -9.86
CA ALA A 215 9.52 1.77 -9.89
C ALA A 215 8.09 2.25 -9.60
N LEU A 216 7.89 3.13 -8.60
CA LEU A 216 6.57 3.69 -8.31
C LEU A 216 6.11 4.71 -9.34
N LEU A 217 7.02 5.47 -9.96
CA LEU A 217 6.67 6.30 -11.11
C LEU A 217 6.15 5.43 -12.25
N ALA A 218 6.77 4.29 -12.54
CA ALA A 218 6.28 3.35 -13.55
C ALA A 218 4.87 2.85 -13.21
N ARG A 219 4.67 2.39 -11.97
CA ARG A 219 3.38 1.88 -11.46
C ARG A 219 2.26 2.92 -11.55
N TYR A 220 2.48 4.11 -10.99
CA TYR A 220 1.42 5.12 -10.93
C TYR A 220 1.16 5.79 -12.27
N ASN A 221 2.17 5.95 -13.13
CA ASN A 221 1.92 6.37 -14.52
C ASN A 221 1.09 5.32 -15.26
N LEU A 222 1.32 4.02 -15.05
CA LEU A 222 0.47 2.98 -15.63
C LEU A 222 -0.98 3.11 -15.13
N PHE A 223 -1.18 3.27 -13.83
CA PHE A 223 -2.52 3.39 -13.24
C PHE A 223 -3.25 4.67 -13.65
N ALA A 224 -2.52 5.76 -13.89
CA ALA A 224 -3.06 7.01 -14.43
C ALA A 224 -3.32 6.96 -15.96
N GLY A 225 -2.89 5.90 -16.65
CA GLY A 225 -3.00 5.79 -18.11
C GLY A 225 -1.93 6.56 -18.89
N ASN A 226 -0.88 7.02 -18.22
CA ASN A 226 0.26 7.73 -18.80
C ASN A 226 1.29 6.72 -19.36
N TYR A 227 0.88 5.92 -20.35
CA TYR A 227 1.62 4.73 -20.80
C TYR A 227 3.06 4.99 -21.26
N GLU A 228 3.33 6.06 -22.00
CA GLU A 228 4.70 6.40 -22.45
C GLU A 228 5.60 6.80 -21.27
N ALA A 229 5.05 7.52 -20.29
CA ALA A 229 5.78 7.86 -19.07
C ALA A 229 6.02 6.62 -18.20
N ALA A 230 5.06 5.69 -18.14
CA ALA A 230 5.21 4.42 -17.46
C ALA A 230 6.36 3.59 -18.04
N ILE A 231 6.43 3.46 -19.37
CA ILE A 231 7.53 2.78 -20.07
C ILE A 231 8.87 3.46 -19.77
N THR A 232 8.92 4.80 -19.83
CA THR A 232 10.16 5.57 -19.57
C THR A 232 10.67 5.35 -18.14
N ALA A 233 9.76 5.39 -17.16
CA ALA A 233 10.10 5.16 -15.76
C ALA A 233 10.53 3.71 -15.51
N ALA A 234 9.82 2.72 -16.07
CA ALA A 234 10.17 1.31 -15.95
C ALA A 234 11.58 1.01 -16.50
N ASN A 235 11.91 1.56 -17.68
CA ASN A 235 13.24 1.43 -18.27
C ASN A 235 14.34 2.17 -17.50
N SER A 236 13.99 3.02 -16.54
CA SER A 236 14.93 3.73 -15.66
C SER A 236 15.20 2.98 -14.35
N VAL A 237 14.55 1.84 -14.13
CA VAL A 237 14.78 0.97 -12.96
C VAL A 237 15.97 0.06 -13.26
N ASP A 238 16.92 0.00 -12.33
CA ASP A 238 17.94 -1.04 -12.30
C ASP A 238 17.29 -2.32 -11.76
N LEU A 239 17.07 -3.30 -12.64
CA LEU A 239 16.42 -4.57 -12.30
C LEU A 239 17.27 -5.45 -11.38
N THR A 240 18.54 -5.11 -11.15
CA THR A 240 19.42 -5.83 -10.19
C THR A 240 19.39 -5.23 -8.79
N SER A 241 18.90 -4.00 -8.65
CA SER A 241 18.76 -3.33 -7.36
C SER A 241 17.46 -3.77 -6.68
N THR A 242 17.57 -4.09 -5.39
CA THR A 242 16.44 -4.53 -4.56
C THR A 242 16.15 -3.49 -3.49
N SER A 243 14.86 -3.28 -3.21
CA SER A 243 14.42 -2.54 -2.03
C SER A 243 13.45 -3.38 -1.21
N THR A 244 13.71 -3.54 0.09
CA THR A 244 12.92 -4.37 0.99
C THR A 244 12.51 -3.62 2.26
N PHE A 245 11.35 -3.99 2.78
CA PHE A 245 10.98 -3.78 4.16
C PHE A 245 11.56 -4.92 5.01
N GLU A 246 12.40 -4.56 5.96
CA GLU A 246 13.04 -5.48 6.91
C GLU A 246 12.28 -5.57 8.22
N TYR A 247 12.34 -6.74 8.84
CA TYR A 247 11.58 -7.11 10.04
C TYR A 247 12.50 -7.75 11.09
N ASP A 248 12.09 -7.66 12.36
CA ASP A 248 12.85 -8.18 13.50
C ASP A 248 11.92 -8.89 14.49
N ALA A 249 12.47 -9.38 15.61
CA ALA A 249 11.72 -10.14 16.61
C ALA A 249 10.59 -9.36 17.32
N ILE A 250 10.55 -8.03 17.18
CA ILE A 250 9.53 -7.13 17.71
C ILE A 250 8.60 -6.68 16.58
N ASN A 251 9.20 -6.27 15.46
CA ASN A 251 8.52 -5.77 14.27
C ASN A 251 8.45 -6.90 13.25
N LEU A 252 7.53 -7.84 13.46
CA LEU A 252 7.39 -9.02 12.62
C LEU A 252 6.87 -8.67 11.22
N ASN A 253 7.17 -9.53 10.26
CA ASN A 253 6.52 -9.56 8.96
C ASN A 253 5.00 -9.58 9.17
N PRO A 254 4.27 -8.57 8.66
CA PRO A 254 2.87 -8.40 8.97
C PRO A 254 2.01 -9.49 8.35
N ILE A 255 2.37 -10.05 7.21
CA ILE A 255 1.57 -11.09 6.54
C ILE A 255 1.81 -12.44 7.20
N TRP A 256 3.07 -12.76 7.54
CA TRP A 256 3.39 -13.92 8.36
C TRP A 256 2.57 -13.90 9.66
N SER A 257 2.46 -12.73 10.29
CA SER A 257 1.72 -12.56 11.55
C SER A 257 0.21 -12.83 11.41
N ARG A 258 -0.32 -12.81 10.18
CA ARG A 258 -1.74 -13.09 9.90
C ARG A 258 -1.96 -14.54 9.47
N VAL A 259 -0.96 -15.19 8.89
CA VAL A 259 -1.10 -16.55 8.37
C VAL A 259 -0.55 -17.60 9.34
N PHE A 260 0.51 -17.32 10.08
CA PHE A 260 1.23 -18.33 10.87
C PHE A 260 1.22 -18.09 12.38
N LEU A 261 1.14 -16.84 12.83
CA LEU A 261 1.26 -16.53 14.26
C LEU A 261 0.21 -17.28 15.08
N ASN A 262 0.66 -17.89 16.18
CA ASN A 262 -0.15 -18.70 17.09
C ASN A 262 -0.82 -19.93 16.46
N ASN A 263 -0.40 -20.37 15.26
CA ASN A 263 -0.99 -21.49 14.53
C ASN A 263 -2.51 -21.31 14.31
N ALA A 264 -2.93 -20.06 14.07
CA ALA A 264 -4.32 -19.66 13.88
C ALA A 264 -4.41 -18.68 12.70
N PRO A 265 -4.37 -19.18 11.44
CA PRO A 265 -4.41 -18.33 10.26
C PRO A 265 -5.70 -17.51 10.23
N ASN A 266 -5.57 -16.23 9.92
CA ASN A 266 -6.68 -15.35 9.60
C ASN A 266 -7.20 -15.59 8.18
N PHE A 267 -6.28 -15.85 7.28
CA PHE A 267 -6.56 -16.23 5.90
C PHE A 267 -5.45 -17.13 5.38
N LYS A 268 -5.72 -17.79 4.27
CA LYS A 268 -4.74 -18.56 3.50
C LYS A 268 -4.81 -18.15 2.02
N PRO A 269 -3.70 -18.26 1.26
CA PRO A 269 -3.75 -18.07 -0.17
C PRO A 269 -4.73 -19.04 -0.82
N ARG A 270 -5.31 -18.64 -1.93
CA ARG A 270 -6.19 -19.50 -2.74
C ARG A 270 -5.40 -20.17 -3.85
N ASP A 271 -5.88 -21.33 -4.29
CA ASP A 271 -5.37 -22.00 -5.49
C ASP A 271 -5.29 -21.00 -6.65
N ASN A 272 -4.33 -21.24 -7.55
CA ASN A 272 -4.21 -20.48 -8.78
C ASN A 272 -4.05 -18.96 -8.54
N PHE A 273 -3.46 -18.56 -7.41
CA PHE A 273 -3.33 -17.15 -7.00
C PHE A 273 -4.67 -16.41 -6.91
N GLY A 274 -5.75 -17.16 -6.66
CA GLY A 274 -7.12 -16.64 -6.64
C GLY A 274 -7.75 -16.42 -8.00
N LEU A 275 -7.09 -16.82 -9.09
CA LEU A 275 -7.64 -16.71 -10.42
C LEU A 275 -8.62 -17.86 -10.74
N PRO A 276 -9.69 -17.59 -11.50
CA PRO A 276 -10.57 -18.62 -12.04
C PRO A 276 -9.85 -19.70 -12.85
N SER A 277 -10.48 -20.87 -12.97
CA SER A 277 -9.90 -22.05 -13.63
C SER A 277 -9.57 -21.88 -15.12
N GLU A 278 -10.12 -20.88 -15.81
CA GLU A 278 -9.74 -20.58 -17.19
C GLU A 278 -8.31 -20.01 -17.31
N PHE A 279 -7.75 -19.48 -16.23
CA PHE A 279 -6.35 -19.09 -16.16
C PHE A 279 -5.51 -20.31 -15.81
N VAL A 280 -4.94 -20.92 -16.84
CA VAL A 280 -4.07 -22.08 -16.70
C VAL A 280 -2.61 -21.63 -16.72
N PHE A 281 -1.89 -21.93 -15.64
CA PHE A 281 -0.44 -21.82 -15.56
C PHE A 281 0.22 -23.09 -16.10
N ASP A 282 1.44 -22.95 -16.60
CA ASP A 282 2.26 -24.12 -16.91
C ASP A 282 2.55 -24.87 -15.60
N PRO A 283 2.40 -26.20 -15.53
CA PRO A 283 2.77 -26.97 -14.34
C PRO A 283 4.24 -26.83 -13.92
N ALA A 284 5.11 -26.35 -14.81
CA ALA A 284 6.51 -26.03 -14.53
C ALA A 284 6.74 -24.59 -14.04
N ASP A 285 5.70 -23.74 -13.97
CA ASP A 285 5.83 -22.34 -13.52
C ASP A 285 6.38 -22.28 -12.08
N GLY A 286 7.58 -21.74 -11.93
CA GLY A 286 8.33 -21.72 -10.67
C GLY A 286 7.65 -20.93 -9.56
N ARG A 287 6.80 -19.95 -9.91
CA ARG A 287 6.16 -19.04 -8.96
C ARG A 287 5.11 -19.72 -8.11
N THR A 288 4.47 -20.78 -8.62
CA THR A 288 3.56 -21.60 -7.82
C THR A 288 4.30 -22.21 -6.64
N ALA A 289 5.46 -22.82 -6.86
CA ALA A 289 6.26 -23.40 -5.78
C ALA A 289 6.96 -22.35 -4.89
N PHE A 290 7.21 -21.15 -5.42
CA PHE A 290 7.74 -20.04 -4.64
C PHE A 290 6.74 -19.54 -3.60
N TYR A 291 5.49 -19.26 -4.00
CA TYR A 291 4.48 -18.64 -3.15
C TYR A 291 3.54 -19.61 -2.43
N LEU A 292 3.28 -20.79 -3.01
CA LEU A 292 2.22 -21.70 -2.56
C LEU A 292 2.80 -23.05 -2.15
N VAL A 293 2.26 -23.59 -1.06
CA VAL A 293 2.51 -24.96 -0.59
C VAL A 293 1.21 -25.73 -0.75
N PRO A 294 1.18 -26.84 -1.53
CA PRO A 294 -0.03 -27.60 -1.79
C PRO A 294 -0.80 -28.01 -0.53
N LEU A 295 -2.09 -27.70 -0.49
CA LEU A 295 -3.03 -28.07 0.57
C LEU A 295 -4.39 -28.45 -0.05
N ASP A 296 -4.81 -29.70 0.11
CA ASP A 296 -6.12 -30.18 -0.39
C ASP A 296 -7.23 -29.88 0.64
N GLU A 297 -7.44 -28.60 0.92
CA GLU A 297 -8.47 -28.11 1.84
C GLU A 297 -9.31 -27.00 1.22
N THR A 298 -10.50 -26.79 1.78
CA THR A 298 -11.33 -25.62 1.48
C THR A 298 -11.52 -24.80 2.74
N ASN A 299 -11.63 -23.49 2.58
CA ASN A 299 -12.04 -22.61 3.65
C ASN A 299 -13.52 -22.86 4.05
N GLN A 300 -14.00 -22.14 5.06
CA GLN A 300 -15.37 -22.27 5.59
C GLN A 300 -16.49 -22.01 4.56
N ASN A 301 -16.18 -21.28 3.49
CA ASN A 301 -17.11 -20.92 2.42
C ASN A 301 -16.92 -21.78 1.14
N GLY A 302 -16.14 -22.87 1.25
CA GLY A 302 -15.95 -23.84 0.17
C GLY A 302 -14.93 -23.40 -0.89
N LEU A 303 -14.10 -22.40 -0.59
CA LEU A 303 -13.02 -21.94 -1.45
C LEU A 303 -11.76 -22.81 -1.23
N PRO A 304 -11.25 -23.58 -2.23
CA PRO A 304 -9.91 -24.19 -2.19
C PRO A 304 -8.76 -23.28 -1.70
N ILE A 305 -7.94 -23.75 -0.78
CA ILE A 305 -6.90 -22.94 -0.14
C ILE A 305 -5.58 -23.69 -0.10
N GLU A 306 -4.50 -22.93 -0.22
CA GLU A 306 -3.12 -23.40 -0.17
C GLU A 306 -2.46 -22.95 1.14
N ASP A 307 -1.31 -23.54 1.51
CA ASP A 307 -0.41 -22.94 2.50
C ASP A 307 0.51 -21.91 1.83
N LEU A 308 1.03 -20.95 2.63
CA LEU A 308 1.80 -19.81 2.10
C LEU A 308 3.32 -20.03 2.22
N ALA A 309 4.06 -19.59 1.21
CA ALA A 309 5.52 -19.63 1.16
C ALA A 309 6.12 -18.24 0.82
N GLY A 310 7.28 -18.21 0.15
CA GLY A 310 7.97 -17.01 -0.31
C GLY A 310 8.34 -16.05 0.83
N PHE A 311 8.08 -14.76 0.62
CA PHE A 311 8.39 -13.69 1.58
C PHE A 311 7.65 -13.81 2.92
N PHE A 312 6.63 -14.66 3.02
CA PHE A 312 5.64 -14.60 4.10
C PHE A 312 5.71 -15.79 5.07
N ASN A 313 6.61 -16.75 4.86
CA ASN A 313 6.72 -17.96 5.69
C ASN A 313 7.74 -17.86 6.83
N VAL A 314 8.46 -16.74 6.94
CA VAL A 314 9.38 -16.44 8.05
C VAL A 314 8.88 -15.19 8.77
N ASN A 315 8.87 -15.22 10.10
CA ASN A 315 8.39 -14.11 10.93
C ASN A 315 9.19 -12.82 10.80
N THR A 316 10.45 -12.91 10.38
CA THR A 316 11.33 -11.78 10.04
C THR A 316 11.66 -11.75 8.54
N GLY A 317 10.92 -12.47 7.70
CA GLY A 317 11.14 -12.48 6.26
C GLY A 317 10.87 -11.11 5.66
N SER A 318 11.80 -10.56 4.89
CA SER A 318 11.68 -9.25 4.25
C SER A 318 10.58 -9.24 3.18
N ILE A 319 9.88 -8.11 3.01
CA ILE A 319 8.89 -7.92 1.94
C ILE A 319 9.41 -6.89 0.94
N PRO A 320 9.45 -7.19 -0.38
CA PRO A 320 9.87 -6.20 -1.38
C PRO A 320 8.99 -4.95 -1.42
N VAL A 321 9.61 -3.79 -1.66
CA VAL A 321 8.89 -2.52 -1.94
C VAL A 321 8.30 -2.55 -3.36
N TYR A 322 9.03 -3.15 -4.30
CA TYR A 322 8.64 -3.47 -5.66
C TYR A 322 9.33 -4.78 -6.07
N ILE A 323 8.78 -5.44 -7.08
CA ILE A 323 9.37 -6.63 -7.69
C ILE A 323 9.97 -6.20 -9.04
N PRO A 324 11.23 -6.53 -9.38
CA PRO A 324 11.86 -6.08 -10.62
C PRO A 324 11.02 -6.38 -11.87
N ASP A 325 10.46 -7.58 -11.96
CA ASP A 325 9.65 -8.01 -13.11
C ASP A 325 8.27 -7.33 -13.21
N GLU A 326 7.86 -6.58 -12.18
CA GLU A 326 6.77 -5.62 -12.33
C GLU A 326 7.04 -4.64 -13.48
N MET A 327 8.31 -4.23 -13.67
CA MET A 327 8.69 -3.27 -14.70
C MET A 327 8.48 -3.83 -16.10
N ASN A 328 8.86 -5.09 -16.33
CA ASN A 328 8.63 -5.79 -17.59
C ASN A 328 7.12 -5.95 -17.87
N LEU A 329 6.32 -6.26 -16.84
CA LEU A 329 4.86 -6.34 -16.95
C LEU A 329 4.22 -4.97 -17.23
N ILE A 330 4.72 -3.88 -16.63
CA ILE A 330 4.30 -2.51 -16.92
C ILE A 330 4.62 -2.15 -18.37
N VAL A 331 5.84 -2.44 -18.84
CA VAL A 331 6.26 -2.17 -20.22
C VAL A 331 5.39 -2.96 -21.20
N ALA A 332 5.12 -4.24 -20.92
CA ALA A 332 4.27 -5.08 -21.74
C ALA A 332 2.86 -4.47 -21.86
N GLU A 333 2.25 -4.15 -20.74
CA GLU A 333 0.90 -3.60 -20.70
C GLU A 333 0.80 -2.22 -21.38
N ALA A 334 1.71 -1.31 -21.05
CA ALA A 334 1.71 0.04 -21.57
C ALA A 334 1.91 0.06 -23.09
N ASN A 335 2.74 -0.84 -23.64
CA ASN A 335 2.89 -0.98 -25.09
C ASN A 335 1.61 -1.45 -25.79
N ILE A 336 0.74 -2.20 -25.12
CA ILE A 336 -0.57 -2.61 -25.67
C ILE A 336 -1.57 -1.44 -25.62
N ARG A 337 -1.54 -0.63 -24.55
CA ARG A 337 -2.58 0.37 -24.27
C ARG A 337 -2.29 1.77 -24.80
N LYS A 338 -1.04 2.09 -25.14
CA LYS A 338 -0.69 3.40 -25.72
C LYS A 338 -1.40 3.64 -27.06
N SER A 339 -1.51 4.92 -27.46
CA SER A 339 -2.26 5.38 -28.64
C SER A 339 -1.87 4.66 -29.96
N GLY A 340 -0.63 4.18 -30.07
CA GLY A 340 -0.19 3.26 -31.11
C GLY A 340 0.32 1.95 -30.51
N PRO A 341 -0.55 0.92 -30.37
CA PRO A 341 -0.17 -0.35 -29.75
C PRO A 341 1.02 -1.01 -30.47
N ASP A 342 2.03 -1.40 -29.69
CA ASP A 342 3.19 -2.15 -30.15
C ASP A 342 3.17 -3.55 -29.53
N LEU A 343 2.52 -4.49 -30.23
CA LEU A 343 2.38 -5.86 -29.75
C LEU A 343 3.71 -6.63 -29.76
N GLY A 344 4.65 -6.24 -30.62
CA GLY A 344 5.97 -6.85 -30.68
C GLY A 344 6.79 -6.51 -29.44
N ALA A 345 6.84 -5.23 -29.09
CA ALA A 345 7.47 -4.77 -27.85
C ALA A 345 6.77 -5.34 -26.61
N ALA A 346 5.44 -5.44 -26.64
CA ALA A 346 4.68 -6.02 -25.54
C ALA A 346 5.02 -7.50 -25.29
N VAL A 347 5.06 -8.32 -26.35
CA VAL A 347 5.43 -9.73 -26.26
C VAL A 347 6.90 -9.89 -25.87
N ALA A 348 7.80 -9.03 -26.33
CA ALA A 348 9.20 -9.06 -25.92
C ALA A 348 9.32 -8.85 -24.40
N ALA A 349 8.71 -7.79 -23.85
CA ALA A 349 8.74 -7.52 -22.41
C ALA A 349 8.05 -8.61 -21.58
N LEU A 350 6.92 -9.17 -22.07
CA LEU A 350 6.27 -10.31 -21.41
C LEU A 350 7.17 -11.56 -21.39
N ASN A 351 7.93 -11.80 -22.46
CA ASN A 351 8.83 -12.94 -22.52
C ASN A 351 10.03 -12.82 -21.58
N GLU A 352 10.47 -11.61 -21.24
CA GLU A 352 11.47 -11.42 -20.19
C GLU A 352 10.98 -12.03 -18.87
N VAL A 353 9.70 -11.88 -18.53
CA VAL A 353 9.09 -12.47 -17.30
C VAL A 353 8.75 -13.94 -17.44
N LEU A 354 8.33 -14.40 -18.63
CA LEU A 354 7.97 -15.82 -18.81
C LEU A 354 9.19 -16.74 -18.81
N THR A 355 10.30 -16.27 -19.38
CA THR A 355 11.46 -17.12 -19.65
C THR A 355 12.61 -16.92 -18.66
N ASP A 356 12.42 -16.05 -17.66
CA ASP A 356 13.40 -15.83 -16.62
C ASP A 356 13.65 -17.10 -15.81
N THR A 357 14.88 -17.23 -15.31
CA THR A 357 15.31 -18.39 -14.51
C THR A 357 16.08 -17.98 -13.26
N ASP A 358 16.29 -16.68 -13.11
CA ASP A 358 17.07 -16.06 -12.06
C ASP A 358 16.66 -14.58 -12.01
N ASP A 359 16.17 -14.15 -10.86
CA ASP A 359 15.80 -12.78 -10.54
C ASP A 359 16.31 -12.47 -9.11
N PRO A 360 16.48 -11.20 -8.72
CA PRO A 360 17.05 -10.85 -7.43
C PRO A 360 16.30 -11.39 -6.20
N PHE A 361 15.01 -11.74 -6.35
CA PHE A 361 14.19 -12.25 -5.25
C PHE A 361 13.84 -13.74 -5.35
N GLY A 362 14.25 -14.43 -6.41
CA GLY A 362 13.94 -15.84 -6.64
C GLY A 362 12.51 -16.09 -7.16
N ILE A 363 11.78 -15.05 -7.58
CA ILE A 363 10.49 -15.16 -8.28
C ILE A 363 10.78 -15.30 -9.79
N ASN A 364 10.66 -16.51 -10.31
CA ASN A 364 10.81 -16.75 -11.75
C ASN A 364 9.76 -17.71 -12.27
N ALA A 365 9.24 -17.41 -13.46
CA ALA A 365 8.27 -18.26 -14.13
C ALA A 365 8.98 -19.51 -14.69
N ASN A 366 10.13 -19.33 -15.35
CA ASN A 366 10.90 -20.42 -15.96
C ASN A 366 10.06 -21.30 -16.92
N VAL A 367 9.25 -20.66 -17.75
CA VAL A 367 8.38 -21.32 -18.74
C VAL A 367 8.76 -20.89 -20.17
N GLY A 368 8.10 -21.50 -21.16
CA GLY A 368 8.30 -21.12 -22.57
C GLY A 368 7.79 -19.70 -22.87
N PRO A 369 8.31 -19.04 -23.93
CA PRO A 369 7.83 -17.73 -24.35
C PRO A 369 6.36 -17.79 -24.79
N TYR A 370 5.70 -16.63 -24.79
CA TYR A 370 4.31 -16.50 -25.22
C TYR A 370 4.11 -17.06 -26.63
N ALA A 371 3.26 -18.09 -26.71
CA ALA A 371 2.90 -18.77 -27.96
C ALA A 371 1.42 -18.58 -28.35
N GLY A 372 0.71 -17.69 -27.65
CA GLY A 372 -0.69 -17.39 -27.91
C GLY A 372 -0.89 -16.52 -29.16
N VAL A 373 -2.15 -16.17 -29.44
CA VAL A 373 -2.49 -15.31 -30.58
C VAL A 373 -1.97 -13.88 -30.36
N SER A 374 -1.46 -13.27 -31.42
CA SER A 374 -0.90 -11.91 -31.37
C SER A 374 -2.00 -10.84 -31.50
N THR A 375 -2.92 -10.78 -30.54
CA THR A 375 -3.95 -9.73 -30.44
C THR A 375 -3.77 -8.96 -29.12
N SER A 376 -4.18 -7.69 -29.09
CA SER A 376 -4.12 -6.87 -27.87
C SER A 376 -4.84 -7.54 -26.70
N GLU A 377 -6.02 -8.11 -26.94
CA GLU A 377 -6.83 -8.79 -25.91
C GLU A 377 -6.12 -10.02 -25.33
N ALA A 378 -5.58 -10.90 -26.19
CA ALA A 378 -4.95 -12.14 -25.73
C ALA A 378 -3.65 -11.86 -24.97
N ILE A 379 -2.83 -10.93 -25.47
CA ILE A 379 -1.59 -10.55 -24.79
C ILE A 379 -1.91 -9.84 -23.47
N LEU A 380 -2.92 -8.96 -23.44
CA LEU A 380 -3.32 -8.27 -22.22
C LEU A 380 -3.84 -9.26 -21.16
N MET A 381 -4.57 -10.30 -21.56
CA MET A 381 -5.02 -11.36 -20.66
C MET A 381 -3.85 -12.17 -20.10
N GLU A 382 -2.84 -12.45 -20.94
CA GLU A 382 -1.62 -13.13 -20.50
C GLU A 382 -0.80 -12.25 -19.55
N VAL A 383 -0.70 -10.94 -19.80
CA VAL A 383 -0.08 -9.97 -18.87
C VAL A 383 -0.82 -9.96 -17.54
N TYR A 384 -2.16 -9.95 -17.53
CA TYR A 384 -2.95 -10.04 -16.29
C TYR A 384 -2.64 -11.32 -15.51
N LYS A 385 -2.63 -12.48 -16.19
CA LYS A 385 -2.31 -13.77 -15.58
C LYS A 385 -0.93 -13.74 -14.90
N ASN A 386 0.07 -13.22 -15.60
CA ASN A 386 1.44 -13.13 -15.07
C ASN A 386 1.56 -12.09 -13.94
N ARG A 387 0.86 -10.95 -14.01
CA ARG A 387 0.80 -10.00 -12.90
C ARG A 387 0.27 -10.63 -11.61
N ARG A 388 -0.72 -11.51 -11.70
CA ARG A 388 -1.32 -12.18 -10.53
C ARG A 388 -0.41 -13.21 -9.88
N ALA A 389 0.46 -13.87 -10.65
CA ALA A 389 1.47 -14.78 -10.12
C ALA A 389 2.72 -14.03 -9.62
N GLU A 390 3.23 -13.10 -10.43
CA GLU A 390 4.45 -12.34 -10.14
C GLU A 390 4.29 -11.45 -8.91
N LEU A 391 3.18 -10.70 -8.85
CA LEU A 391 2.91 -9.68 -7.85
C LEU A 391 1.96 -10.21 -6.75
N PHE A 392 1.97 -11.51 -6.52
CA PHE A 392 1.06 -12.17 -5.57
C PHE A 392 1.21 -11.57 -4.16
N LEU A 393 0.07 -11.19 -3.55
CA LEU A 393 0.01 -10.56 -2.23
C LEU A 393 0.85 -9.27 -2.10
N THR A 394 0.94 -8.47 -3.17
CA THR A 394 1.52 -7.12 -3.14
C THR A 394 0.47 -6.00 -3.00
N GLY A 395 -0.81 -6.35 -2.92
CA GLY A 395 -1.94 -5.42 -2.77
C GLY A 395 -2.47 -4.81 -4.07
N MET A 396 -1.95 -5.23 -5.23
CA MET A 396 -2.32 -4.67 -6.55
C MET A 396 -3.55 -5.31 -7.18
N SER A 397 -4.04 -6.43 -6.65
CA SER A 397 -5.02 -7.28 -7.32
C SER A 397 -6.38 -6.62 -7.56
N LEU A 398 -6.82 -5.75 -6.65
CA LEU A 398 -8.10 -5.05 -6.81
C LEU A 398 -8.04 -4.01 -7.92
N GLU A 399 -6.91 -3.31 -8.02
CA GLU A 399 -6.69 -2.38 -9.14
C GLU A 399 -6.54 -3.10 -10.46
N ASP A 400 -5.75 -4.17 -10.49
CA ASP A 400 -5.57 -4.97 -11.69
C ASP A 400 -6.90 -5.58 -12.16
N SER A 401 -7.71 -6.15 -11.24
CA SER A 401 -9.01 -6.70 -11.57
C SER A 401 -9.90 -5.69 -12.32
N ARG A 402 -9.99 -4.44 -11.83
CA ARG A 402 -10.76 -3.39 -12.51
C ARG A 402 -10.11 -2.94 -13.81
N ARG A 403 -8.81 -2.65 -13.80
CA ARG A 403 -8.08 -2.08 -14.94
C ARG A 403 -7.99 -3.03 -16.13
N PHE A 404 -7.95 -4.33 -15.88
CA PHE A 404 -8.01 -5.38 -16.90
C PHE A 404 -9.45 -5.74 -17.32
N GLY A 405 -10.46 -5.05 -16.80
CA GLY A 405 -11.86 -5.28 -17.17
C GLY A 405 -12.36 -6.66 -16.77
N ARG A 406 -11.83 -7.23 -15.68
CA ARG A 406 -12.36 -8.47 -15.12
C ARG A 406 -13.81 -8.24 -14.64
N PRO A 407 -14.66 -9.27 -14.62
CA PRO A 407 -16.07 -9.16 -14.26
C PRO A 407 -16.30 -8.34 -12.99
N GLU A 408 -17.26 -7.42 -13.06
CA GLU A 408 -17.72 -6.68 -11.88
C GLU A 408 -18.51 -7.59 -10.93
N PRO A 409 -18.48 -7.32 -9.60
CA PRO A 409 -19.34 -8.05 -8.65
C PRO A 409 -20.81 -7.80 -8.96
N SER A 410 -21.69 -8.74 -8.61
CA SER A 410 -23.14 -8.53 -8.71
C SER A 410 -23.71 -7.57 -7.65
N GLY A 411 -22.89 -7.20 -6.66
CA GLY A 411 -23.27 -6.46 -5.47
C GLY A 411 -24.03 -7.28 -4.42
N THR A 412 -24.30 -8.56 -4.71
CA THR A 412 -24.95 -9.48 -3.76
C THR A 412 -23.90 -10.08 -2.82
N SER A 413 -24.20 -10.14 -1.52
CA SER A 413 -23.32 -10.78 -0.55
C SER A 413 -23.22 -12.29 -0.75
N MET A 414 -22.13 -12.88 -0.28
CA MET A 414 -21.91 -14.33 -0.23
C MET A 414 -21.90 -15.01 -1.61
N ILE A 415 -21.54 -14.28 -2.67
CA ILE A 415 -21.27 -14.86 -3.99
C ILE A 415 -19.77 -15.15 -4.09
N TYR A 416 -19.39 -16.37 -3.71
CA TYR A 416 -17.98 -16.79 -3.67
C TYR A 416 -17.43 -17.25 -5.03
N THR A 417 -18.29 -17.37 -6.05
CA THR A 417 -17.88 -17.68 -7.44
C THR A 417 -17.43 -16.45 -8.22
N GLU A 418 -17.63 -15.25 -7.70
CA GLU A 418 -17.18 -14.00 -8.32
C GLU A 418 -15.68 -13.76 -8.05
N GLU A 419 -14.97 -13.26 -9.08
CA GLU A 419 -13.54 -12.92 -9.01
C GLU A 419 -13.21 -11.80 -8.03
N ARG A 420 -14.17 -10.90 -7.80
CA ARG A 420 -14.09 -9.89 -6.75
C ARG A 420 -15.48 -9.61 -6.20
N ASN A 421 -15.58 -9.20 -4.94
CA ASN A 421 -16.86 -8.98 -4.25
C ASN A 421 -17.19 -7.50 -3.96
N ARG A 422 -16.28 -6.59 -4.34
CA ARG A 422 -16.44 -5.13 -4.34
C ARG A 422 -15.60 -4.52 -5.46
N ASN A 423 -16.10 -3.42 -6.03
CA ASN A 423 -15.29 -2.56 -6.88
C ASN A 423 -14.48 -1.55 -6.06
N PHE A 424 -15.05 -0.94 -5.02
CA PHE A 424 -14.35 -0.07 -4.08
C PHE A 424 -14.91 -0.26 -2.68
N TYR A 425 -14.16 0.16 -1.67
CA TYR A 425 -14.61 0.06 -0.29
C TYR A 425 -15.50 1.25 0.14
N PRO A 426 -16.44 1.01 1.06
CA PRO A 426 -17.18 2.09 1.71
C PRO A 426 -16.23 2.95 2.56
N TYR A 427 -16.54 4.23 2.73
CA TYR A 427 -15.75 5.12 3.58
C TYR A 427 -15.99 4.77 5.06
N PRO A 428 -14.94 4.62 5.88
CA PRO A 428 -15.11 4.21 7.27
C PRO A 428 -16.00 5.15 8.07
N ASP A 429 -16.79 4.60 8.99
CA ASP A 429 -17.66 5.41 9.86
C ASP A 429 -16.89 6.45 10.67
N LEU A 430 -15.65 6.13 11.07
CA LEU A 430 -14.79 7.08 11.77
C LEU A 430 -14.58 8.35 10.92
N GLU A 431 -14.22 8.21 9.65
CA GLU A 431 -14.02 9.33 8.72
C GLU A 431 -15.35 10.05 8.46
N ARG A 432 -16.40 9.29 8.14
CA ARG A 432 -17.73 9.82 7.82
C ARG A 432 -18.31 10.66 8.95
N ASN A 433 -18.09 10.26 10.19
CA ASN A 433 -18.62 10.95 11.36
C ASN A 433 -17.76 12.16 11.78
N SER A 434 -16.48 12.21 11.42
CA SER A 434 -15.58 13.31 11.79
C SER A 434 -15.43 14.37 10.70
N ASN A 435 -15.43 13.96 9.43
CA ASN A 435 -15.15 14.84 8.29
C ASN A 435 -16.43 15.11 7.48
N PRO A 436 -16.96 16.35 7.49
CA PRO A 436 -18.19 16.69 6.77
C PRO A 436 -18.05 16.63 5.25
N ASN A 437 -16.83 16.54 4.72
CA ASN A 437 -16.55 16.41 3.29
C ASN A 437 -16.54 14.95 2.81
N THR A 438 -16.79 13.97 3.69
CA THR A 438 -16.78 12.55 3.31
C THR A 438 -17.86 12.27 2.26
N PRO A 439 -17.53 11.73 1.08
CA PRO A 439 -18.50 11.49 0.02
C PRO A 439 -19.44 10.31 0.35
N ASP A 440 -20.43 10.13 -0.50
CA ASP A 440 -21.27 8.93 -0.49
C ASP A 440 -20.43 7.68 -0.75
N ASP A 441 -20.85 6.54 -0.21
CA ASP A 441 -20.14 5.28 -0.47
C ASP A 441 -20.20 4.89 -1.95
N PRO A 442 -19.14 4.26 -2.48
CA PRO A 442 -19.16 3.72 -3.82
C PRO A 442 -20.30 2.72 -4.02
N SER A 443 -20.80 2.62 -5.25
CA SER A 443 -21.76 1.57 -5.61
C SER A 443 -21.15 0.19 -5.38
N ILE A 444 -21.98 -0.74 -4.90
CA ILE A 444 -21.60 -2.11 -4.61
C ILE A 444 -21.46 -2.92 -5.91
#